data_AF-A0A2G2D6M6-F1
#
_entry.id   AF-A0A2G2D6M6-F1
#
_cell.length_a   1.000
_cell.length_b   1.000
_cell.length_c   1.000
_cell.angle_alpha   90.00
_cell.angle_beta   90.00
_cell.angle_gamma   90.00
#
_symmetry.space_group_name_H-M   'P 1'
#
loop_
_entity.id
_entity.type
_entity.pdbx_description
1 polymer ?
#
loop_
_entity_poly.entity_id
_entity_poly.type
_entity_poly.pdbx_seq_one_letter_code
_entity_poly.pdbx_strand_id
1 'polypeptide(L)'
;MKHLATILCVGIIGFTQAQSTSKDVEIYERYENGELVEQRQSATENGVPIENFDFEKAKREIQLKSAGMQESMEKKMEEMKRKMDGKMKEMKQKMADFEKRSEEMHKQMDKRMKEMNSKDNQNKDSGGASKQKSNPAPVEKPAEGVSTEDVKFT
;
A
#
# COMPACT_ATOMS: atom_id res chain seq x y z
N MET A 1 -7.01 34.17 -6.02
CA MET A 1 -7.51 33.77 -4.68
C MET A 1 -9.04 33.83 -4.52
N LYS A 2 -9.85 33.85 -5.59
CA LYS A 2 -11.33 33.90 -5.48
C LYS A 2 -12.01 32.53 -5.67
N HIS A 3 -11.31 31.56 -6.25
CA HIS A 3 -11.83 30.19 -6.49
C HIS A 3 -11.58 29.23 -5.32
N LEU A 4 -10.66 29.58 -4.41
CA LEU A 4 -10.36 28.75 -3.23
C LEU A 4 -11.50 28.81 -2.20
N ALA A 5 -12.16 29.96 -2.08
CA ALA A 5 -13.27 30.17 -1.16
C ALA A 5 -14.54 29.41 -1.58
N THR A 6 -14.78 29.23 -2.88
CA THR A 6 -15.98 28.56 -3.39
C THR A 6 -15.95 27.04 -3.15
N ILE A 7 -14.77 26.42 -3.23
CA ILE A 7 -14.61 24.98 -2.97
C ILE A 7 -14.81 24.67 -1.48
N LEU A 8 -14.44 25.61 -0.61
CA LEU A 8 -14.61 25.46 0.83
C LEU A 8 -16.09 25.53 1.25
N CYS A 9 -16.92 26.34 0.58
CA CYS A 9 -18.36 26.42 0.86
C CYS A 9 -19.15 25.19 0.40
N VAL A 10 -18.76 24.52 -0.70
CA VAL A 10 -19.45 23.30 -1.15
C VAL A 10 -19.12 22.10 -0.25
N GLY A 11 -17.92 22.07 0.36
CA GLY A 11 -17.52 21.01 1.30
C GLY A 11 -18.26 21.04 2.65
N ILE A 12 -18.77 22.21 3.07
CA ILE A 12 -19.39 22.37 4.40
C ILE A 12 -20.88 22.00 4.41
N ILE A 13 -21.58 22.09 3.26
CA ILE A 13 -23.02 21.76 3.19
C ILE A 13 -23.29 20.24 3.27
N GLY A 14 -22.26 19.40 3.08
CA GLY A 14 -22.39 17.93 3.19
C GLY A 14 -22.45 17.38 4.62
N PHE A 15 -22.28 18.22 5.66
CA PHE A 15 -22.15 17.76 7.05
C PHE A 15 -23.41 17.92 7.90
N THR A 16 -24.54 18.37 7.35
CA THR A 16 -25.80 18.37 8.10
C THR A 16 -26.44 16.99 8.07
N GLN A 17 -25.99 16.17 9.02
CA GLN A 17 -26.80 15.20 9.75
C GLN A 17 -27.45 14.07 8.93
N ALA A 18 -26.64 13.09 8.56
CA ALA A 18 -27.06 11.72 8.84
C ALA A 18 -26.90 11.52 10.36
N GLN A 19 -27.88 11.98 11.17
CA GLN A 19 -28.02 11.43 12.52
C GLN A 19 -28.42 9.97 12.31
N SER A 20 -27.42 9.08 12.28
CA SER A 20 -27.66 7.65 12.32
C SER A 20 -28.33 7.38 13.65
N THR A 21 -29.63 7.14 13.64
CA THR A 21 -30.32 6.61 14.82
C THR A 21 -29.73 5.22 15.06
N SER A 22 -28.79 5.13 16.01
CA SER A 22 -28.28 3.85 16.47
C SER A 22 -29.33 3.27 17.41
N LYS A 23 -29.82 2.10 17.04
CA LYS A 23 -30.63 1.27 17.94
C LYS A 23 -29.66 0.31 18.61
N ASP A 24 -29.47 0.50 19.90
CA ASP A 24 -28.56 -0.31 20.69
C ASP A 24 -29.40 -1.36 21.43
N VAL A 25 -29.11 -2.62 21.17
CA VAL A 25 -29.76 -3.77 21.81
C VAL A 25 -28.80 -4.34 22.85
N GLU A 26 -29.18 -4.27 24.11
CA GLU A 26 -28.45 -4.85 25.23
C GLU A 26 -29.04 -6.22 25.56
N ILE A 27 -28.19 -7.24 25.57
CA ILE A 27 -28.55 -8.59 25.99
C ILE A 27 -27.80 -8.88 27.28
N TYR A 28 -28.53 -9.00 28.38
CA TYR A 28 -28.01 -9.42 29.68
C TYR A 28 -28.19 -10.92 29.82
N GLU A 29 -27.09 -11.65 29.98
CA GLU A 29 -27.07 -13.09 30.19
C GLU A 29 -26.38 -13.41 31.51
N ARG A 30 -27.10 -14.05 32.45
CA ARG A 30 -26.52 -14.61 33.67
C ARG A 30 -26.40 -16.12 33.52
N TYR A 31 -25.19 -16.63 33.75
CA TYR A 31 -24.89 -18.06 33.76
C TYR A 31 -24.53 -18.49 35.18
N GLU A 32 -25.11 -19.60 35.65
CA GLU A 32 -24.75 -20.25 36.91
C GLU A 32 -24.47 -21.73 36.64
N ASN A 33 -23.32 -22.23 37.13
CA ASN A 33 -22.87 -23.61 36.91
C ASN A 33 -22.79 -24.06 35.43
N GLY A 34 -22.64 -23.12 34.50
CA GLY A 34 -22.61 -23.39 33.06
C GLY A 34 -23.99 -23.43 32.39
N GLU A 35 -25.08 -23.23 33.14
CA GLU A 35 -26.43 -23.09 32.59
C GLU A 35 -26.84 -21.61 32.54
N LEU A 36 -27.50 -21.21 31.45
CA LEU A 36 -28.07 -19.88 31.30
C LEU A 36 -29.31 -19.77 32.21
N VAL A 37 -29.21 -18.97 33.27
CA VAL A 37 -30.26 -18.82 34.30
C VAL A 37 -31.09 -17.55 34.13
N GLU A 38 -30.58 -16.54 33.44
CA GLU A 38 -31.34 -15.34 33.12
C GLU A 38 -30.90 -14.77 31.78
N GLN A 39 -31.86 -14.51 30.89
CA GLN A 39 -31.63 -13.77 29.66
C GLN A 39 -32.66 -12.63 29.60
N ARG A 40 -32.17 -11.38 29.61
CA ARG A 40 -33.00 -10.19 29.39
C ARG A 40 -32.51 -9.46 28.16
N GLN A 41 -33.44 -8.98 27.35
CA GLN A 41 -33.15 -8.17 26.18
C GLN A 41 -33.82 -6.81 26.36
N SER A 42 -33.06 -5.73 26.23
CA SER A 42 -33.55 -4.36 26.25
C SER A 42 -33.06 -3.63 24.99
N ALA A 43 -33.92 -2.80 24.42
CA ALA A 43 -33.56 -1.98 23.27
C ALA A 43 -33.64 -0.51 23.66
N THR A 44 -32.64 0.25 23.26
CA THR A 44 -32.60 1.70 23.41
C THR A 44 -32.42 2.34 22.03
N GLU A 45 -33.10 3.47 21.81
CA GLU A 45 -32.91 4.31 20.61
C GLU A 45 -32.47 5.69 21.09
N ASN A 46 -31.25 6.08 20.74
CA ASN A 46 -30.62 7.33 21.22
C ASN A 46 -30.63 7.47 22.76
N GLY A 47 -30.41 6.37 23.48
CA GLY A 47 -30.41 6.34 24.95
C GLY A 47 -31.80 6.33 25.61
N VAL A 48 -32.88 6.26 24.83
CA VAL A 48 -34.25 6.13 25.35
C VAL A 48 -34.71 4.67 25.26
N PRO A 49 -35.15 4.03 26.37
CA PRO A 49 -35.63 2.66 26.34
C PRO A 49 -36.93 2.52 25.54
N ILE A 50 -37.00 1.49 24.71
CA ILE A 50 -38.15 1.17 23.87
C ILE A 50 -38.93 0.03 24.52
N GLU A 51 -40.07 0.33 25.15
CA GLU A 51 -40.89 -0.67 25.88
C GLU A 51 -41.54 -1.72 24.96
N ASN A 52 -41.74 -1.41 23.67
CA ASN A 52 -42.45 -2.29 22.71
C ASN A 52 -41.57 -2.70 21.53
N PHE A 53 -40.27 -2.93 21.77
CA PHE A 53 -39.37 -3.30 20.69
C PHE A 53 -39.63 -4.74 20.20
N ASP A 54 -39.84 -4.89 18.89
CA ASP A 54 -40.01 -6.20 18.26
C ASP A 54 -38.65 -6.81 17.91
N PHE A 55 -38.10 -7.57 18.86
CA PHE A 55 -36.81 -8.25 18.73
C PHE A 55 -36.81 -9.29 17.60
N GLU A 56 -37.93 -9.97 17.35
CA GLU A 56 -38.04 -10.96 16.28
C GLU A 56 -37.98 -10.32 14.90
N LYS A 57 -38.66 -9.18 14.72
CA LYS A 57 -38.55 -8.38 13.49
C LYS A 57 -37.14 -7.83 13.31
N ALA A 58 -36.53 -7.29 14.36
CA ALA A 58 -35.16 -6.78 14.30
C ALA A 58 -34.16 -7.87 13.91
N LYS A 59 -34.28 -9.06 14.50
CA LYS A 59 -33.46 -10.24 14.16
C LYS A 59 -33.64 -10.65 12.70
N ARG A 60 -34.87 -10.64 12.19
CA ARG A 60 -35.16 -10.94 10.77
C ARG A 60 -34.56 -9.90 9.83
N GLU A 61 -34.68 -8.62 10.16
CA GLU A 61 -34.08 -7.54 9.37
C GLU A 61 -32.55 -7.63 9.35
N ILE A 62 -31.92 -7.93 10.49
CA ILE A 62 -30.47 -8.17 10.59
C ILE A 62 -30.07 -9.36 9.71
N GLN A 63 -30.78 -10.49 9.79
CA GLN A 63 -30.48 -11.67 8.96
C GLN A 63 -30.64 -11.39 7.46
N LEU A 64 -31.69 -10.69 7.06
CA LEU A 64 -31.92 -10.33 5.66
C LEU A 64 -30.82 -9.39 5.15
N LYS A 65 -30.45 -8.40 5.97
CA LYS A 65 -29.41 -7.43 5.65
C LYS A 65 -28.02 -8.09 5.64
N SER A 66 -27.74 -9.02 6.56
CA SER A 66 -26.49 -9.77 6.57
C SER A 66 -26.37 -10.68 5.36
N ALA A 67 -27.46 -11.35 4.96
CA ALA A 67 -27.47 -12.18 3.74
C ALA A 67 -27.20 -11.34 2.48
N GLY A 68 -27.88 -10.20 2.34
CA GLY A 68 -27.64 -9.30 1.20
C GLY A 68 -26.24 -8.66 1.24
N MET A 69 -25.72 -8.35 2.43
CA MET A 69 -24.38 -7.81 2.61
C MET A 69 -23.30 -8.86 2.29
N GLN A 70 -23.51 -10.13 2.66
CA GLN A 70 -22.61 -11.22 2.32
C GLN A 70 -22.53 -11.42 0.80
N GLU A 71 -23.67 -11.48 0.11
CA GLU A 71 -23.69 -11.62 -1.35
C GLU A 71 -22.97 -10.43 -2.04
N SER A 72 -23.19 -9.20 -1.55
CA SER A 72 -22.50 -8.02 -2.05
C SER A 72 -20.99 -8.08 -1.81
N MET A 73 -20.57 -8.58 -0.65
CA MET A 73 -19.17 -8.72 -0.29
C MET A 73 -18.48 -9.79 -1.15
N GLU A 74 -19.12 -10.94 -1.36
CA GLU A 74 -18.63 -12.00 -2.25
C GLU A 74 -18.45 -11.48 -3.68
N LYS A 75 -19.44 -10.77 -4.23
CA LYS A 75 -19.32 -10.15 -5.58
C LYS A 75 -18.16 -9.15 -5.66
N LYS A 76 -18.01 -8.28 -4.66
CA LYS A 76 -16.88 -7.34 -4.61
C LYS A 76 -15.55 -8.06 -4.53
N MET A 77 -15.47 -9.14 -3.75
CA MET A 77 -14.25 -9.94 -3.60
C MET A 77 -13.90 -10.65 -4.90
N GLU A 78 -14.88 -11.21 -5.61
CA GLU A 78 -14.69 -11.83 -6.92
C GLU A 78 -14.22 -10.82 -7.97
N GLU A 79 -14.83 -9.63 -8.01
CA GLU A 79 -14.41 -8.55 -8.91
C GLU A 79 -12.96 -8.10 -8.61
N MET A 80 -12.62 -7.97 -7.33
CA MET A 80 -11.26 -7.61 -6.90
C MET A 80 -10.25 -8.69 -7.32
N LYS A 81 -10.59 -9.97 -7.15
CA LYS A 81 -9.76 -11.10 -7.58
C LYS A 81 -9.52 -11.07 -9.09
N ARG A 82 -10.57 -10.87 -9.90
CA ARG A 82 -10.43 -10.72 -11.36
C ARG A 82 -9.52 -9.56 -11.76
N LYS A 83 -9.68 -8.40 -11.12
CA LYS A 83 -8.80 -7.23 -11.38
C LYS A 83 -7.35 -7.52 -11.01
N MET A 84 -7.12 -8.20 -9.88
CA MET A 84 -5.79 -8.58 -9.43
C MET A 84 -5.14 -9.58 -10.38
N ASP A 85 -5.87 -10.62 -10.81
CA ASP A 85 -5.39 -11.59 -11.79
C ASP A 85 -5.02 -10.92 -13.12
N GLY A 86 -5.83 -9.96 -13.58
CA GLY A 86 -5.53 -9.16 -14.77
C GLY A 86 -4.23 -8.37 -14.63
N LYS A 87 -4.06 -7.64 -13.52
CA LYS A 87 -2.83 -6.89 -13.23
C LYS A 87 -1.61 -7.80 -13.09
N MET A 88 -1.76 -8.99 -12.50
CA MET A 88 -0.66 -9.93 -12.34
C MET A 88 -0.20 -10.48 -13.69
N LYS A 89 -1.13 -10.77 -14.62
CA LYS A 89 -0.79 -11.17 -15.98
C LYS A 89 -0.05 -10.05 -16.73
N GLU A 90 -0.54 -8.82 -16.65
CA GLU A 90 0.12 -7.65 -17.26
C GLU A 90 1.53 -7.44 -16.70
N MET A 91 1.70 -7.57 -15.38
CA MET A 91 3.00 -7.46 -14.72
C MET A 91 3.96 -8.55 -15.17
N LYS A 92 3.50 -9.81 -15.27
CA LYS A 92 4.32 -10.92 -15.80
C LYS A 92 4.79 -10.64 -17.23
N GLN A 93 3.90 -10.12 -18.09
CA GLN A 93 4.27 -9.77 -19.46
C GLN A 93 5.33 -8.67 -19.50
N LYS A 94 5.14 -7.58 -18.74
CA LYS A 94 6.13 -6.50 -18.62
C LYS A 94 7.47 -6.99 -18.09
N MET A 95 7.46 -7.94 -17.16
CA MET A 95 8.68 -8.52 -16.60
C MET A 95 9.43 -9.35 -17.63
N ALA A 96 8.72 -10.17 -18.43
CA ALA A 96 9.33 -10.91 -19.53
C ALA A 96 9.91 -10.00 -20.61
N ASP A 97 9.21 -8.91 -20.97
CA ASP A 97 9.72 -7.91 -21.91
C ASP A 97 10.97 -7.20 -21.38
N PHE A 98 10.98 -6.87 -20.08
CA PHE A 98 12.13 -6.26 -19.42
C PHE A 98 13.34 -7.20 -19.40
N GLU A 99 13.13 -8.48 -19.07
CA GLU A 99 14.19 -9.50 -19.04
C GLU A 99 14.83 -9.66 -20.43
N LYS A 100 14.00 -9.77 -21.48
CA LYS A 100 14.50 -9.83 -22.86
C LYS A 100 15.30 -8.59 -23.25
N ARG A 101 14.82 -7.40 -22.88
CA ARG A 101 15.53 -6.14 -23.15
C ARG A 101 16.83 -6.03 -22.36
N SER A 102 16.86 -6.55 -21.14
CA SER A 102 18.05 -6.61 -20.30
C SER A 102 19.11 -7.54 -20.90
N GLU A 103 18.71 -8.71 -21.39
CA GLU A 103 19.63 -9.61 -22.10
C GLU A 103 20.22 -8.98 -23.37
N GLU A 104 19.41 -8.29 -24.18
CA GLU A 104 19.90 -7.58 -25.37
C GLU A 104 20.90 -6.49 -25.00
N MET A 105 20.62 -5.74 -23.92
CA MET A 105 21.53 -4.71 -23.43
C MET A 105 22.85 -5.32 -22.94
N HIS A 106 22.81 -6.43 -22.21
CA HIS A 106 24.00 -7.16 -21.78
C HIS A 106 24.84 -7.62 -22.97
N LYS A 107 24.20 -8.23 -23.98
CA LYS A 107 24.88 -8.67 -25.21
C LYS A 107 25.53 -7.49 -25.96
N GLN A 108 24.86 -6.34 -26.05
CA GLN A 108 25.44 -5.14 -26.66
C GLN A 108 26.64 -4.61 -25.86
N MET A 109 26.54 -4.62 -24.53
CA MET A 109 27.60 -4.15 -23.64
C MET A 109 28.84 -5.04 -23.74
N ASP A 110 28.66 -6.37 -23.73
CA ASP A 110 29.73 -7.33 -23.96
C ASP A 110 30.40 -7.16 -25.32
N LYS A 111 29.60 -6.93 -26.37
CA LYS A 111 30.12 -6.67 -27.72
C LYS A 111 30.96 -5.40 -27.75
N ARG A 112 30.45 -4.30 -27.17
CA ARG A 112 31.20 -3.03 -27.06
C ARG A 112 32.48 -3.19 -26.26
N MET A 113 32.45 -3.95 -25.16
CA MET A 113 33.62 -4.18 -24.32
C MET A 113 34.68 -5.00 -25.07
N LYS A 114 34.28 -6.03 -25.83
CA LYS A 114 35.20 -6.77 -26.71
C LYS A 114 35.81 -5.90 -27.80
N GLU A 115 35.00 -5.05 -28.45
CA GLU A 115 35.49 -4.12 -29.49
C GLU A 115 36.46 -3.09 -28.92
N MET A 116 36.20 -2.57 -27.71
CA MET A 116 37.07 -1.62 -27.02
C MET A 116 38.40 -2.27 -26.62
N ASN A 117 38.35 -3.47 -26.04
CA ASN A 117 39.56 -4.23 -25.67
C ASN A 117 40.42 -4.62 -26.90
N SER A 118 39.77 -4.90 -28.03
CA SER A 118 40.46 -5.16 -29.31
C SER A 118 41.14 -3.91 -29.86
N LYS A 119 40.49 -2.75 -29.77
CA LYS A 119 41.08 -1.45 -30.17
C LYS A 119 42.25 -1.04 -29.28
N ASP A 120 42.15 -1.24 -27.96
CA ASP A 120 43.26 -0.95 -27.03
C ASP A 120 44.48 -1.84 -27.28
N ASN A 121 44.27 -3.09 -27.72
CA ASN A 121 45.37 -3.98 -28.08
C ASN A 121 46.02 -3.62 -29.43
N GLN A 122 45.23 -3.10 -30.40
CA GLN A 122 45.74 -2.66 -31.70
C GLN A 122 46.49 -1.32 -31.62
N ASN A 123 46.10 -0.45 -30.68
CA ASN A 123 46.79 0.83 -30.43
C ASN A 123 48.13 0.66 -29.68
N LYS A 124 48.34 -0.47 -28.98
CA LYS A 124 49.62 -0.78 -28.33
C LYS A 124 50.70 -1.29 -29.29
N ASP A 125 50.32 -1.79 -30.47
CA ASP A 125 51.25 -2.39 -31.44
C ASP A 125 51.67 -1.42 -32.57
N SER A 126 51.15 -0.18 -32.58
CA SER A 126 51.35 0.77 -33.70
C SER A 126 51.80 2.19 -33.33
N GLY A 127 52.20 2.47 -32.07
CA GLY A 127 52.57 3.84 -31.68
C GLY A 127 53.67 3.92 -30.63
N GLY A 128 54.91 4.06 -31.08
CA GLY A 128 56.07 4.35 -30.23
C GLY A 128 56.06 5.76 -29.62
N ALA A 129 56.86 5.88 -28.56
CA ALA A 129 57.52 7.08 -28.02
C ALA A 129 56.74 8.43 -28.04
N SER A 130 56.31 8.86 -26.86
CA SER A 130 56.25 10.28 -26.53
C SER A 130 56.70 10.51 -25.09
N LYS A 131 57.87 11.13 -24.94
CA LYS A 131 58.36 11.77 -23.71
C LYS A 131 57.54 13.04 -23.49
N GLN A 132 56.86 13.18 -22.34
CA GLN A 132 56.74 14.49 -21.70
C GLN A 132 56.33 14.40 -20.21
N LYS A 133 57.35 14.58 -19.36
CA LYS A 133 57.38 15.23 -18.04
C LYS A 133 56.09 15.16 -17.18
N SER A 134 56.04 14.21 -16.24
CA SER A 134 55.35 14.41 -14.97
C SER A 134 56.33 15.08 -13.99
N ASN A 135 56.07 16.35 -13.66
CA ASN A 135 56.65 16.96 -12.47
C ASN A 135 55.75 16.58 -11.27
N PRO A 136 56.31 16.20 -10.10
CA PRO A 136 55.54 15.63 -9.00
C PRO A 136 55.15 16.69 -7.97
N ALA A 137 53.93 16.63 -7.45
CA ALA A 137 53.55 17.01 -6.07
C ALA A 137 52.04 16.81 -5.85
N PRO A 138 51.57 16.61 -4.61
CA PRO A 138 52.05 15.65 -3.63
C PRO A 138 50.91 14.74 -3.14
N VAL A 139 51.29 13.56 -2.65
CA VAL A 139 50.42 12.69 -1.86
C VAL A 139 50.16 13.37 -0.52
N GLU A 140 48.90 13.68 -0.21
CA GLU A 140 48.45 13.72 1.18
C GLU A 140 47.52 12.55 1.45
N LYS A 141 47.92 11.80 2.48
CA LYS A 141 47.29 10.59 3.01
C LYS A 141 45.93 10.88 3.65
N PRO A 142 45.10 9.84 3.84
CA PRO A 142 43.81 9.94 4.52
C PRO A 142 43.99 10.08 6.03
N ALA A 143 43.20 10.94 6.66
CA ALA A 143 42.83 10.83 8.07
C ALA A 143 41.35 10.40 8.06
N GLU A 144 41.03 9.14 8.37
CA GLU A 144 40.75 8.67 9.73
C GLU A 144 39.85 9.64 10.51
N GLY A 145 38.59 9.22 10.75
CA GLY A 145 37.65 9.97 11.58
C GLY A 145 36.19 9.67 11.31
N VAL A 146 35.78 8.39 11.29
CA VAL A 146 34.36 8.04 11.50
C VAL A 146 34.11 8.17 12.99
N SER A 147 33.42 9.24 13.40
CA SER A 147 32.78 9.34 14.71
C SER A 147 31.28 9.21 14.51
N THR A 148 30.74 8.06 14.90
CA THR A 148 29.31 7.82 15.10
C THR A 148 28.88 8.46 16.41
N GLU A 149 27.94 9.40 16.37
CA GLU A 149 27.06 9.93 17.45
C GLU A 149 26.44 11.20 16.81
N ASP A 150 25.13 11.35 16.63
CA ASP A 150 24.06 11.38 17.62
C ASP A 150 22.70 11.14 16.95
N VAL A 151 21.95 10.15 17.42
CA VAL A 151 20.49 10.07 17.22
C VAL A 151 19.84 10.63 18.48
N LYS A 152 19.42 11.90 18.43
CA LYS A 152 18.60 12.51 19.47
C LYS A 152 17.13 12.31 19.13
N PHE A 153 16.48 11.42 19.86
CA PHE A 153 15.03 11.39 20.01
C PHE A 153 14.61 12.49 20.98
N THR A 154 13.72 13.37 20.54
CA THR A 154 12.81 14.17 21.37
C THR A 154 11.47 14.20 20.69
#